data_AF-T1BDX3-F1
#
_entry.id   AF-T1BDX3-F1
#
_cell.length_a   1.000
_cell.length_b   1.000
_cell.length_c   1.000
_cell.angle_alpha   90.00
_cell.angle_beta   90.00
_cell.angle_gamma   90.00
#
_symmetry.space_group_name_H-M   'P 1'
#
loop_
_entity.id
_entity.type
_entity.pdbx_description
1 polymer ?
#
loop_
_entity_poly.entity_id
_entity_poly.type
_entity_poly.pdbx_seq_one_letter_code
_entity_poly.pdbx_strand_id
1 'polypeptide(L)'
;MTVRRPGELDRSDAAIFPGVGAAGAAMSRLRRSGLERALVAFLKSGRPYLGICLGLQLLFQASAEDGSPCLDVLAGQVVKLPTTEKLPHVGWNTIELLRPCSLLDG
;
A
#
# COMPACT_ATOMS: atom_id res chain seq x y z
N MET A 1 -12.41 7.91 -10.43
CA MET A 1 -13.34 6.75 -10.53
C MET A 1 -12.97 5.73 -9.47
N THR A 2 -13.93 5.10 -8.81
CA THR A 2 -13.65 3.97 -7.89
C THR A 2 -13.61 2.67 -8.67
N VAL A 3 -12.51 1.94 -8.59
CA VAL A 3 -12.34 0.61 -9.19
C VAL A 3 -13.06 -0.43 -8.32
N ARG A 4 -14.03 -1.14 -8.92
CA ARG A 4 -14.77 -2.23 -8.29
C ARG A 4 -14.58 -3.55 -9.02
N ARG A 5 -14.09 -3.52 -10.27
CA ARG A 5 -13.83 -4.71 -11.08
C ARG A 5 -12.40 -4.70 -11.64
N PRO A 6 -11.77 -5.87 -11.81
CA PRO A 6 -10.41 -6.00 -12.34
C PRO A 6 -10.12 -5.16 -13.61
N GLY A 7 -10.98 -5.25 -14.63
CA GLY A 7 -10.76 -4.57 -15.92
C GLY A 7 -10.89 -3.03 -15.90
N GLU A 8 -11.39 -2.45 -14.81
CA GLU A 8 -11.47 -0.99 -14.67
C GLU A 8 -10.09 -0.38 -14.37
N LEU A 9 -9.19 -1.16 -13.77
CA LEU A 9 -7.84 -0.71 -13.43
C LEU A 9 -6.95 -0.56 -14.67
N ASP A 10 -7.15 -1.41 -15.69
CA ASP A 10 -6.38 -1.36 -16.93
C ASP A 10 -6.57 -0.07 -17.72
N ARG A 11 -7.75 0.56 -17.58
CA ARG A 11 -8.10 1.82 -18.25
C ARG A 11 -7.67 3.07 -17.48
N SER A 12 -7.01 2.90 -16.34
CA SER A 12 -6.60 4.02 -15.48
C SER A 12 -5.16 4.44 -15.78
N ASP A 13 -4.91 5.74 -15.87
CA ASP A 13 -3.55 6.27 -16.08
C ASP A 13 -2.71 6.21 -14.79
N ALA A 14 -3.37 6.33 -13.64
CA ALA A 14 -2.79 6.27 -12.30
C ALA A 14 -3.76 5.60 -11.32
N ALA A 15 -3.24 5.06 -10.21
CA ALA A 15 -4.05 4.47 -9.15
C ALA A 15 -3.69 5.04 -7.78
N ILE A 16 -4.71 5.33 -6.97
CA ILE A 16 -4.55 5.68 -5.55
C ILE A 16 -5.20 4.56 -4.74
N PHE A 17 -4.44 3.98 -3.80
CA PHE A 17 -4.91 2.96 -2.90
C PHE A 17 -4.87 3.49 -1.46
N PRO A 18 -5.97 4.04 -0.94
CA PRO A 18 -6.10 4.31 0.47
C PRO A 18 -6.46 3.03 1.24
N GLY A 19 -6.04 2.94 2.51
CA GLY A 19 -6.52 1.88 3.38
C GLY A 19 -6.16 2.09 4.85
N VAL A 20 -7.01 1.55 5.72
CA VAL A 20 -6.81 1.46 7.17
C VAL A 20 -7.21 0.06 7.65
N GLY A 21 -6.74 -0.35 8.83
CA GLY A 21 -7.00 -1.66 9.41
C GLY A 21 -5.89 -2.68 9.09
N ALA A 22 -6.22 -3.97 9.23
CA ALA A 22 -5.24 -5.06 9.15
C ALA A 22 -4.92 -5.53 7.73
N ALA A 23 -3.65 -5.88 7.49
CA ALA A 23 -3.15 -6.34 6.21
C ALA A 23 -3.87 -7.60 5.69
N GLY A 24 -4.04 -8.63 6.53
CA GLY A 24 -4.73 -9.86 6.16
C GLY A 24 -6.17 -9.64 5.75
N ALA A 25 -6.88 -8.76 6.46
CA ALA A 25 -8.26 -8.41 6.14
C ALA A 25 -8.38 -7.67 4.79
N ALA A 26 -7.41 -6.83 4.45
CA ALA A 26 -7.36 -6.16 3.15
C ALA A 26 -7.00 -7.13 2.02
N MET A 27 -5.94 -7.93 2.19
CA MET A 27 -5.53 -8.95 1.20
C MET A 27 -6.64 -9.98 0.94
N SER A 28 -7.35 -10.40 1.97
CA SER A 28 -8.50 -11.29 1.86
C SER A 28 -9.63 -10.67 1.01
N ARG A 29 -9.88 -9.36 1.13
CA ARG A 29 -10.85 -8.65 0.28
C ARG A 29 -10.36 -8.51 -1.16
N LEU A 30 -9.08 -8.21 -1.37
CA LEU A 30 -8.49 -8.12 -2.71
C LEU A 30 -8.55 -9.46 -3.46
N ARG A 31 -8.29 -10.56 -2.76
CA ARG A 31 -8.44 -11.93 -3.29
C ARG A 31 -9.88 -12.23 -3.67
N ARG A 32 -10.83 -12.01 -2.76
CA ARG A 32 -12.25 -12.30 -3.01
C ARG A 32 -12.85 -11.46 -4.13
N SER A 33 -12.38 -10.23 -4.33
CA SER A 33 -12.84 -9.36 -5.43
C SER A 33 -12.12 -9.61 -6.75
N GLY A 34 -11.09 -10.48 -6.77
CA GLY A 34 -10.22 -10.68 -7.93
C GLY A 34 -9.31 -9.50 -8.25
N LEU A 35 -9.30 -8.46 -7.41
CA LEU A 35 -8.52 -7.24 -7.61
C LEU A 35 -7.03 -7.41 -7.33
N GLU A 36 -6.63 -8.41 -6.53
CA GLU A 36 -5.20 -8.66 -6.23
C GLU A 36 -4.39 -8.81 -7.53
N ARG A 37 -4.83 -9.67 -8.45
CA ARG A 37 -4.11 -9.93 -9.70
C ARG A 37 -4.07 -8.71 -10.61
N ALA A 38 -5.17 -7.97 -10.71
CA ALA A 38 -5.23 -6.73 -11.50
C ALA A 38 -4.31 -5.66 -10.91
N LEU A 39 -4.31 -5.50 -9.59
CA LEU A 39 -3.46 -4.54 -8.90
C LEU A 39 -1.97 -4.85 -9.10
N VAL A 40 -1.57 -6.12 -8.97
CA VAL A 40 -0.18 -6.53 -9.25
C VAL A 40 0.19 -6.26 -10.70
N ALA A 41 -0.70 -6.53 -11.67
CA ALA A 41 -0.46 -6.21 -13.07
C ALA A 41 -0.33 -4.69 -13.31
N PHE A 42 -1.17 -3.89 -12.67
CA PHE A 42 -1.08 -2.43 -12.72
C PHE A 42 0.26 -1.94 -12.16
N LEU A 43 0.67 -2.41 -10.98
CA LEU A 43 1.94 -2.05 -10.35
C LEU A 43 3.14 -2.42 -11.24
N LYS A 44 3.10 -3.59 -11.89
CA LYS A 44 4.15 -4.04 -12.83
C LYS A 44 4.18 -3.26 -14.14
N SER A 45 3.10 -2.56 -14.51
CA SER A 45 3.05 -1.75 -15.74
C SER A 45 3.90 -0.47 -15.64
N GLY A 46 4.35 -0.08 -14.45
CA GLY A 46 5.10 1.15 -14.22
C GLY A 46 4.24 2.43 -14.19
N ARG A 47 2.91 2.30 -14.34
CA ARG A 47 1.99 3.41 -14.18
C ARG A 47 2.02 3.97 -12.75
N PRO A 48 1.82 5.29 -12.57
CA PRO A 48 1.84 5.92 -11.26
C PRO A 48 0.87 5.27 -10.26
N TYR A 49 1.39 4.95 -9.07
CA TYR A 49 0.63 4.39 -7.96
C TYR A 49 0.94 5.17 -6.68
N LEU A 50 -0.10 5.51 -5.92
CA LEU A 50 0.01 6.12 -4.59
C LEU A 50 -0.70 5.25 -3.55
N GLY A 51 0.07 4.56 -2.73
CA GLY A 51 -0.43 3.82 -1.56
C GLY A 51 -0.45 4.73 -0.33
N ILE A 52 -1.60 4.84 0.34
CA ILE A 52 -1.75 5.67 1.54
C ILE A 52 -2.02 4.77 2.74
N CYS A 53 -1.23 4.94 3.81
CA CYS A 53 -1.29 4.14 5.03
C CYS A 53 -1.18 2.63 4.72
N LEU A 54 -2.26 1.86 4.87
CA LEU A 54 -2.26 0.43 4.58
C LEU A 54 -1.93 0.15 3.10
N GLY A 55 -2.34 1.02 2.18
CA GLY A 55 -2.02 0.83 0.75
C GLY A 55 -0.52 0.77 0.47
N LEU A 56 0.28 1.57 1.18
CA LEU A 56 1.74 1.51 1.10
C LEU A 56 2.26 0.20 1.69
N GLN A 57 1.75 -0.18 2.86
CA GLN A 57 2.19 -1.39 3.59
C GLN A 57 1.97 -2.66 2.77
N LEU A 58 0.87 -2.75 2.02
CA LEU A 58 0.56 -3.92 1.20
C LEU A 58 1.51 -4.14 0.03
N LEU A 59 2.34 -3.16 -0.35
CA LEU A 59 3.34 -3.35 -1.41
C LEU A 59 4.45 -4.33 -1.02
N PHE A 60 4.70 -4.51 0.27
CA PHE A 60 5.75 -5.39 0.78
C PHE A 60 5.36 -6.88 0.70
N GLN A 61 6.24 -7.76 1.15
CA GLN A 61 6.05 -9.22 1.06
C GLN A 61 5.08 -9.73 2.12
N ALA A 62 5.13 -9.16 3.33
CA ALA A 62 4.27 -9.56 4.44
C ALA A 62 4.12 -8.44 5.48
N SER A 63 3.11 -8.59 6.35
CA SER A 63 2.95 -7.79 7.57
C SER A 63 3.19 -8.64 8.80
N ALA A 64 3.97 -8.13 9.75
CA ALA A 64 4.18 -8.77 11.05
C ALA A 64 2.98 -8.60 12.00
N GLU A 65 2.01 -7.73 11.69
CA GLU A 65 0.82 -7.51 12.53
C GLU A 65 -0.02 -8.78 12.70
N ASP A 66 -0.21 -9.53 11.61
CA ASP A 66 -1.00 -10.76 11.57
C ASP A 66 -0.31 -11.89 10.78
N GLY A 67 0.95 -11.70 10.39
CA GLY A 67 1.74 -12.66 9.60
C GLY A 67 1.28 -12.80 8.15
N SER A 68 0.40 -11.92 7.66
CA SER A 68 -0.23 -12.11 6.35
C SER A 68 0.73 -11.82 5.19
N PRO A 69 0.74 -12.67 4.15
CA PRO A 69 1.40 -12.35 2.89
C PRO A 69 0.67 -11.20 2.18
N CYS A 70 1.44 -10.26 1.65
CA CYS A 70 0.99 -9.06 0.96
C CYS A 70 1.24 -9.17 -0.56
N LEU A 71 1.39 -8.06 -1.28
CA LEU A 71 1.46 -8.07 -2.75
C LEU A 71 2.83 -8.47 -3.31
N ASP A 72 3.88 -8.46 -2.48
CA ASP A 72 5.24 -8.87 -2.88
C ASP A 72 5.76 -8.07 -4.10
N VAL A 73 5.53 -6.76 -4.09
CA VAL A 73 6.04 -5.83 -5.11
C VAL A 73 7.36 -5.21 -4.66
N LEU A 74 7.50 -4.96 -3.36
CA LEU A 74 8.72 -4.51 -2.71
C LEU A 74 9.24 -5.60 -1.77
N ALA A 75 10.55 -5.81 -1.76
CA ALA A 75 11.17 -6.73 -0.83
C ALA A 75 11.07 -6.21 0.61
N GLY A 76 10.94 -7.12 1.57
CA GLY A 76 10.87 -6.82 2.99
C GLY A 76 9.50 -7.03 3.63
N GLN A 77 9.46 -6.81 4.95
CA GLN A 77 8.29 -7.04 5.80
C GLN A 77 7.94 -5.76 6.56
N VAL A 78 6.64 -5.46 6.64
CA VAL A 78 6.14 -4.39 7.50
C VAL A 78 6.20 -4.88 8.95
N VAL A 79 6.98 -4.21 9.78
CA VAL A 79 7.21 -4.60 11.17
C VAL A 79 6.65 -3.57 12.14
N LYS A 80 6.45 -3.99 13.40
CA LYS A 80 6.13 -3.08 14.50
C LYS A 80 7.28 -2.09 14.67
N LEU A 81 6.95 -0.81 14.90
CA LEU A 81 7.94 0.22 15.18
C LEU A 81 8.81 -0.19 16.38
N PRO A 82 10.15 -0.25 16.24
CA PRO A 82 11.05 -0.63 17.32
C PRO A 82 11.28 0.58 18.24
N THR A 83 10.31 0.85 19.12
CA THR A 83 10.33 2.02 20.01
C THR A 83 9.85 1.68 21.41
N THR A 84 10.33 2.44 22.40
CA THR A 84 9.81 2.47 23.77
C THR A 84 8.69 3.49 23.95
N GLU A 85 8.46 4.35 22.95
CA GLU A 85 7.40 5.37 22.96
C GLU A 85 6.00 4.76 22.86
N LYS A 86 4.98 5.55 23.20
CA LYS A 86 3.58 5.11 23.14
C LYS A 86 3.16 4.77 21.71
N LEU A 87 2.52 3.61 21.56
CA LEU A 87 1.92 3.15 20.31
C LEU A 87 0.38 3.19 20.37
N PRO A 88 -0.31 3.34 19.22
CA PRO A 88 0.26 3.64 17.90
C PRO A 88 0.88 5.04 17.85
N HIS A 89 1.79 5.26 16.91
CA HIS A 89 2.35 6.60 16.67
C HIS A 89 1.25 7.50 16.10
N VAL A 90 0.73 8.40 16.94
CA VAL A 90 -0.35 9.35 16.61
C VAL A 90 0.14 10.75 16.93
N GLY A 91 0.24 11.57 15.90
CA GLY A 91 0.72 12.95 16.02
C GLY A 91 1.31 13.45 14.71
N TRP A 92 2.03 14.56 14.80
CA TRP A 92 2.77 15.15 13.70
C TRP A 92 4.22 14.72 13.79
N ASN A 93 4.79 14.32 12.66
CA ASN A 93 6.20 13.98 12.54
C ASN A 93 6.74 14.54 11.22
N THR A 94 8.06 14.63 11.11
CA THR A 94 8.74 15.27 9.98
C THR A 94 9.32 14.20 9.07
N ILE A 95 9.31 14.47 7.77
CA ILE A 95 10.01 13.66 6.78
C ILE A 95 11.31 14.35 6.39
N GLU A 96 12.36 13.56 6.16
CA GLU A 96 13.58 14.03 5.52
C GLU A 96 13.49 13.74 4.02
N LEU A 97 13.58 14.77 3.19
CA LEU A 97 13.59 14.65 1.74
C LEU A 97 14.98 14.26 1.24
N LEU A 98 15.17 12.97 0.95
CA LEU A 98 16.44 12.47 0.41
C LEU A 98 16.61 12.73 -1.10
N ARG A 99 15.51 12.96 -1.82
CA ARG A 99 15.47 13.23 -3.26
C ARG A 99 14.33 14.20 -3.59
N PRO A 100 14.43 14.99 -4.67
CA PRO A 100 13.31 15.78 -5.17
C PRO A 100 12.08 14.89 -5.40
N CYS A 101 10.91 15.37 -4.97
CA CYS A 101 9.67 14.62 -5.06
C CYS A 101 8.54 15.57 -5.44
N SER A 102 8.04 15.44 -6.67
CA SER A 102 6.98 16.31 -7.20
C SER A 102 5.68 16.30 -6.41
N LEU A 103 5.44 15.27 -5.59
CA LEU A 103 4.31 15.21 -4.67
C LEU A 103 4.43 16.22 -3.51
N LEU A 104 5.64 16.70 -3.21
CA LEU A 104 5.98 17.49 -2.03
C LEU A 104 6.47 18.90 -2.38
N ASP A 105 6.39 19.32 -3.65
CA ASP A 105 6.85 20.62 -4.15
C ASP A 105 5.85 21.79 -3.86
N GLY A 106 5.08 21.70 -2.77
CA GLY A 106 3.98 22.63 -2.42
C GLY A 106 4.30 23.64 -1.34
#